data_AF-B7TW57-F1
#
_entry.id   AF-B7TW57-F1
#
_cell.length_a   1.000
_cell.length_b   1.000
_cell.length_c   1.000
_cell.angle_alpha   90.00
_cell.angle_beta   90.00
_cell.angle_gamma   90.00
#
_symmetry.space_group_name_H-M   'P 1'
#
loop_
_entity.id
_entity.type
_entity.pdbx_description
1 polymer ?
#
loop_
_entity_poly.entity_id
_entity_poly.type
_entity_poly.pdbx_seq_one_letter_code
_entity_poly.pdbx_strand_id
1 'polypeptide(L)'
;TSRNQDVNLFNYDQVNKDMFQDVTHVLVSIPPDGDDVLERYGHYLQNIKWLGYLSATSVYGDHAGNWVTEESETKPVESRGENRLRSEKKWLNSKLPVHIFRLAGIYGPGRNALVDLQLNKARNVRKEGHLFS
;
A
#
# COMPACT_ATOMS: atom_id res chain seq x y z
N THR A 1 -15.11 11.60 -20.07
CA THR A 1 -15.13 10.65 -18.94
C THR A 1 -16.08 11.22 -17.89
N SER A 2 -17.21 10.57 -17.62
CA SER A 2 -18.18 11.06 -16.62
C SER A 2 -17.51 11.06 -15.25
N ARG A 3 -17.59 12.20 -14.54
CA ARG A 3 -17.24 12.23 -13.11
C ARG A 3 -18.18 11.25 -12.41
N ASN A 4 -17.59 10.28 -11.72
CA ASN A 4 -18.31 9.31 -10.93
C ASN A 4 -19.05 10.07 -9.81
N GLN A 5 -20.38 10.04 -9.80
CA GLN A 5 -21.21 10.87 -8.91
C GLN A 5 -21.11 10.45 -7.43
N ASP A 6 -20.48 9.30 -7.15
CA ASP A 6 -20.36 8.73 -5.81
C ASP A 6 -19.02 9.03 -5.12
N VAL A 7 -18.21 9.94 -5.67
CA VAL A 7 -16.92 10.32 -5.08
C VAL A 7 -17.03 11.67 -4.38
N ASN A 8 -17.04 11.63 -3.05
CA ASN A 8 -16.95 12.82 -2.22
C ASN A 8 -15.49 13.09 -1.87
N LEU A 9 -14.96 14.22 -2.34
CA LEU A 9 -13.64 14.72 -1.96
C LEU A 9 -13.78 15.64 -0.76
N PHE A 10 -12.84 15.56 0.16
CA PHE A 10 -12.80 16.42 1.34
C PHE A 10 -11.38 16.89 1.62
N ASN A 11 -11.27 17.98 2.39
CA ASN A 11 -9.99 18.47 2.84
C ASN A 11 -9.48 17.59 3.98
N TYR A 12 -8.33 16.96 3.78
CA TYR A 12 -7.72 16.04 4.75
C TYR A 12 -7.49 16.69 6.11
N ASP A 13 -7.20 18.00 6.17
CA ASP A 13 -6.98 18.71 7.44
C ASP A 13 -8.27 19.18 8.12
N GLN A 14 -9.42 19.09 7.44
CA GLN A 14 -10.71 19.57 7.93
C GLN A 14 -11.75 18.47 7.90
N VAL A 15 -11.52 17.44 8.73
CA VAL A 15 -12.39 16.26 8.82
C VAL A 15 -13.30 16.38 10.04
N ASN A 16 -14.61 16.19 9.84
CA ASN A 16 -15.61 16.10 10.90
C ASN A 16 -15.93 14.63 11.23
N LYS A 17 -16.23 14.32 12.49
CA LYS A 17 -16.68 13.01 12.96
C LYS A 17 -17.84 12.45 12.14
N ASP A 18 -18.79 13.31 11.77
CA ASP A 18 -20.00 12.91 11.02
C ASP A 18 -19.67 12.26 9.68
N MET A 19 -18.50 12.56 9.10
CA MET A 19 -18.03 11.96 7.85
C MET A 19 -17.76 10.46 7.95
N PHE A 20 -17.51 9.96 9.17
CA PHE A 20 -17.22 8.54 9.41
C PHE A 20 -18.45 7.76 9.90
N GLN A 21 -19.58 8.42 10.17
CA GLN A 21 -20.72 7.82 10.86
C GLN A 21 -21.28 6.59 10.14
N ASP A 22 -21.35 6.64 8.81
CA ASP A 22 -21.86 5.56 7.96
C ASP A 22 -20.75 4.76 7.26
N VAL A 23 -19.48 5.03 7.59
CA VAL A 23 -18.35 4.34 6.99
C VAL A 23 -18.25 2.94 7.57
N THR A 24 -18.38 1.95 6.69
CA THR A 24 -18.27 0.52 7.06
C THR A 24 -16.98 -0.13 6.56
N HIS A 25 -16.38 0.40 5.50
CA HIS A 25 -15.19 -0.15 4.85
C HIS A 25 -14.21 0.98 4.57
N VAL A 26 -12.94 0.76 4.93
CA VAL A 26 -11.86 1.74 4.74
C VAL A 26 -10.76 1.10 3.92
N LEU A 27 -10.27 1.81 2.90
CA LEU A 27 -9.06 1.43 2.16
C LEU A 27 -7.99 2.50 2.35
N VAL A 28 -6.85 2.09 2.89
CA VAL A 28 -5.67 2.95 3.05
C VAL A 28 -4.68 2.61 1.95
N SER A 29 -4.57 3.52 0.97
CA SER A 29 -3.63 3.43 -0.15
C SER A 29 -2.47 4.41 -0.03
N ILE A 30 -2.30 5.03 1.13
CA ILE A 30 -1.28 6.05 1.39
C ILE A 30 0.08 5.37 1.53
N PRO A 31 1.16 5.91 0.92
CA PRO A 31 2.50 5.41 1.15
C PRO A 31 2.93 5.56 2.63
N PRO A 32 3.90 4.78 3.12
CA PRO A 32 4.30 4.80 4.52
C PRO A 32 4.85 6.16 4.94
N ASP A 33 5.51 6.83 4.00
CA ASP A 33 6.00 8.19 4.15
C ASP A 33 4.82 9.16 3.99
N GLY A 34 4.23 9.55 5.13
CA GLY A 34 3.11 10.50 5.20
C GLY A 34 1.78 9.90 5.69
N ASP A 35 1.73 8.62 6.08
CA ASP A 35 0.53 8.01 6.66
C ASP A 35 0.40 8.31 8.16
N ASP A 36 -0.41 9.31 8.48
CA ASP A 36 -0.83 9.69 9.85
C ASP A 36 -2.32 9.44 10.11
N VAL A 37 -3.00 8.67 9.25
CA VAL A 37 -4.46 8.44 9.31
C VAL A 37 -4.83 7.78 10.64
N LEU A 38 -4.06 6.78 11.06
CA LEU A 38 -4.35 6.05 12.29
C LEU A 38 -4.27 6.98 13.51
N GLU A 39 -3.25 7.83 13.58
CA GLU A 39 -3.06 8.79 14.68
C GLU A 39 -4.13 9.87 14.69
N ARG A 40 -4.49 10.41 13.51
CA ARG A 40 -5.45 11.51 13.43
C ARG A 40 -6.90 11.07 13.52
N TYR A 41 -7.24 9.93 12.94
CA TYR A 41 -8.63 9.54 12.68
C TYR A 41 -8.98 8.12 13.15
N GLY A 42 -8.02 7.36 13.68
CA GLY A 42 -8.26 5.98 14.13
C GLY A 42 -9.41 5.84 15.13
N HIS A 43 -9.64 6.83 15.99
CA HIS A 43 -10.76 6.82 16.94
C HIS A 43 -12.14 6.99 16.28
N TYR A 44 -12.22 7.50 15.06
CA TYR A 44 -13.47 7.54 14.30
C TYR A 44 -13.75 6.22 13.57
N LEU A 45 -12.75 5.36 13.44
CA LEU A 45 -12.83 4.11 12.69
C LEU A 45 -13.23 2.89 13.55
N GLN A 46 -13.64 3.10 14.80
CA GLN A 46 -13.85 1.99 15.77
C GLN A 46 -15.01 1.05 15.40
N ASN A 47 -15.98 1.52 14.60
CA ASN A 47 -17.19 0.76 14.24
C ASN A 47 -17.16 0.21 12.79
N ILE A 48 -16.03 0.32 12.09
CA ILE A 48 -15.93 -0.21 10.73
C ILE A 48 -15.96 -1.73 10.75
N LYS A 49 -16.42 -2.33 9.65
CA LYS A 49 -16.47 -3.78 9.46
C LYS A 49 -15.19 -4.33 8.83
N TRP A 50 -14.47 -3.48 8.11
CA TRP A 50 -13.29 -3.89 7.35
C TRP A 50 -12.34 -2.72 7.10
N LEU A 51 -11.04 -2.98 7.21
CA LEU A 51 -9.98 -2.07 6.80
C LEU A 51 -8.98 -2.80 5.91
N GLY A 52 -8.73 -2.29 4.71
CA GLY A 52 -7.66 -2.75 3.83
C GLY A 52 -6.49 -1.78 3.86
N TYR A 53 -5.27 -2.29 4.06
CA TYR A 53 -4.04 -1.53 3.87
C TYR A 53 -3.26 -2.09 2.68
N LEU A 54 -2.96 -1.22 1.71
CA LEU A 54 -2.20 -1.59 0.53
C LEU A 54 -0.70 -1.53 0.83
N SER A 55 -0.12 -2.71 0.96
CA SER A 55 1.30 -2.94 1.17
C SER A 55 2.03 -3.32 -0.13
N ALA A 56 3.24 -3.85 -0.02
CA ALA A 56 4.08 -4.26 -1.15
C ALA A 56 4.88 -5.52 -0.82
N THR A 57 5.21 -6.31 -1.84
CA THR A 57 6.05 -7.51 -1.69
C THR A 57 7.49 -7.21 -1.27
N SER A 58 7.93 -5.95 -1.36
CA SER A 58 9.25 -5.50 -0.90
C SER A 58 9.51 -5.72 0.60
N VAL A 59 8.47 -6.05 1.38
CA VAL A 59 8.61 -6.43 2.80
C VAL A 59 9.25 -7.80 2.99
N TYR A 60 9.18 -8.70 2.01
CA TYR A 60 9.80 -10.02 2.11
C TYR A 60 11.32 -9.95 2.05
N GLY A 61 11.86 -9.04 1.21
CA GLY A 61 13.29 -8.91 0.99
C GLY A 61 13.84 -9.94 0.00
N ASP A 62 15.14 -10.22 0.11
CA ASP A 62 15.82 -11.20 -0.74
C ASP A 62 15.70 -12.61 -0.16
N HIS A 63 15.02 -13.49 -0.89
CA HIS A 63 14.89 -14.92 -0.57
C HIS A 63 15.70 -15.81 -1.53
N ALA A 64 16.68 -15.23 -2.24
CA ALA A 64 17.53 -15.93 -3.21
C ALA A 64 16.71 -16.69 -4.29
N GLY A 65 15.60 -16.09 -4.72
CA GLY A 65 14.68 -16.65 -5.72
C GLY A 65 13.80 -17.80 -5.24
N ASN A 66 13.82 -18.11 -3.94
CA ASN A 66 12.88 -19.07 -3.36
C ASN A 66 11.46 -18.51 -3.33
N TRP A 67 10.49 -19.42 -3.34
CA TRP A 67 9.08 -19.07 -3.16
C TRP A 67 8.84 -18.48 -1.77
N VAL A 68 7.99 -17.46 -1.73
CA VAL A 68 7.51 -16.84 -0.49
C VAL A 68 5.98 -16.92 -0.44
N THR A 69 5.47 -16.97 0.78
CA THR A 69 4.05 -16.94 1.14
C THR A 69 3.82 -15.84 2.20
N GLU A 70 2.57 -15.63 2.60
CA GLU A 70 2.18 -14.69 3.64
C GLU A 70 2.84 -14.99 5.00
N GLU A 71 3.15 -16.26 5.28
CA GLU A 71 3.84 -16.73 6.49
C GLU A 71 5.37 -16.61 6.40
N SER A 72 5.90 -16.28 5.23
CA SER A 72 7.35 -16.15 5.05
C SER A 72 7.91 -14.98 5.82
N GLU A 73 9.15 -15.12 6.29
CA GLU A 73 9.81 -14.09 7.08
C GLU A 73 10.00 -12.79 6.29
N THR A 74 9.61 -11.67 6.88
CA THR A 74 9.77 -10.34 6.29
C THR A 74 11.15 -9.76 6.64
N LYS A 75 12.06 -9.74 5.67
CA LYS A 75 13.45 -9.25 5.80
C LYS A 75 13.77 -8.15 4.78
N PRO A 76 13.07 -7.00 4.81
CA PRO A 76 13.28 -5.95 3.82
C PRO A 76 14.74 -5.45 3.85
N VAL A 77 15.31 -5.20 2.67
CA VAL A 77 16.71 -4.75 2.51
C VAL A 77 16.79 -3.25 2.21
N GLU A 78 15.74 -2.68 1.64
CA GLU A 78 15.66 -1.25 1.31
C GLU A 78 14.81 -0.49 2.33
N SER A 79 15.16 0.77 2.59
CA SER A 79 14.42 1.68 3.48
C SER A 79 12.92 1.74 3.19
N ARG A 80 12.51 1.69 1.91
CA ARG A 80 11.10 1.66 1.51
C ARG A 80 10.38 0.40 2.00
N GLY A 81 11.05 -0.76 1.95
CA GLY A 81 10.52 -2.02 2.47
C GLY A 81 10.43 -2.00 3.99
N GLU A 82 11.43 -1.46 4.67
CA GLU A 82 11.43 -1.27 6.13
C GLU A 82 10.30 -0.36 6.60
N ASN A 83 10.16 0.82 5.97
CA ASN A 83 9.08 1.76 6.26
C ASN A 83 7.71 1.11 6.02
N ARG A 84 7.59 0.32 4.95
CA ARG A 84 6.36 -0.41 4.64
C ARG A 84 6.01 -1.44 5.71
N LEU A 85 6.99 -2.24 6.14
CA LEU A 85 6.81 -3.23 7.19
C LEU A 85 6.47 -2.57 8.54
N ARG A 86 7.05 -1.40 8.84
CA ARG A 86 6.68 -0.60 10.01
C ARG A 86 5.22 -0.17 9.97
N SER A 87 4.74 0.31 8.82
CA SER A 87 3.33 0.65 8.64
C SER A 87 2.40 -0.56 8.73
N GLU A 88 2.77 -1.72 8.16
CA GLU A 88 2.00 -2.97 8.36
C GLU A 88 1.81 -3.27 9.85
N LYS A 89 2.90 -3.25 10.62
CA LYS A 89 2.87 -3.51 12.07
C LYS A 89 2.01 -2.48 12.81
N LYS A 90 2.12 -1.20 12.45
CA LYS A 90 1.30 -0.12 13.01
C LYS A 90 -0.20 -0.38 12.79
N TRP A 91 -0.60 -0.71 11.56
CA TRP A 91 -2.00 -1.01 11.24
C TRP A 91 -2.48 -2.29 11.93
N LEU A 92 -1.70 -3.36 11.95
CA LEU A 92 -2.06 -4.61 12.64
C LEU A 92 -2.24 -4.41 14.15
N ASN A 93 -1.47 -3.50 14.76
CA ASN A 93 -1.57 -3.18 16.18
C ASN A 93 -2.72 -2.21 16.53
N SER A 94 -3.47 -1.70 15.54
CA SER A 94 -4.54 -0.71 15.75
C SER A 94 -5.81 -1.25 16.42
N LYS A 95 -5.96 -2.57 16.52
CA LYS A 95 -7.19 -3.29 16.94
C LYS A 95 -8.38 -3.13 15.98
N LEU A 96 -8.19 -2.51 14.81
CA LEU A 96 -9.20 -2.43 13.75
C LEU A 96 -9.26 -3.75 12.94
N PRO A 97 -10.34 -4.03 12.17
CA PRO A 97 -10.45 -5.24 11.33
C PRO A 97 -9.57 -5.16 10.07
N VAL A 98 -8.25 -5.14 10.28
CA VAL A 98 -7.23 -4.90 9.26
C VAL A 98 -6.95 -6.13 8.41
N HIS A 99 -6.85 -5.92 7.10
CA HIS A 99 -6.41 -6.85 6.09
C HIS A 99 -5.25 -6.22 5.31
N ILE A 100 -4.13 -6.93 5.21
CA ILE A 100 -2.94 -6.45 4.51
C ILE A 100 -2.90 -7.04 3.11
N PHE A 101 -2.77 -6.19 2.09
CA PHE A 101 -2.62 -6.61 0.70
C PHE A 101 -1.21 -6.29 0.22
N ARG A 102 -0.31 -7.28 0.16
CA ARG A 102 1.06 -7.10 -0.35
C ARG A 102 1.06 -7.14 -1.88
N LEU A 103 0.98 -5.96 -2.48
CA LEU A 103 0.88 -5.84 -3.94
C LEU A 103 2.24 -6.02 -4.61
N ALA A 104 2.26 -6.78 -5.70
CA ALA A 104 3.40 -6.85 -6.61
C ALA A 104 3.47 -5.59 -7.51
N GLY A 105 4.41 -5.59 -8.46
CA GLY A 105 4.53 -4.51 -9.44
C GLY A 105 3.25 -4.32 -10.25
N ILE A 106 2.51 -3.23 -9.99
CA ILE A 106 1.28 -2.90 -10.71
C ILE A 106 1.62 -2.48 -12.15
N TYR A 107 1.04 -3.18 -13.13
CA TYR A 107 1.17 -2.90 -14.55
C TYR A 107 -0.21 -2.76 -15.21
N GLY A 108 -0.26 -2.16 -16.40
CA GLY A 108 -1.50 -2.02 -17.16
C GLY A 108 -1.40 -1.02 -18.30
N PRO A 109 -2.55 -0.60 -18.87
CA PRO A 109 -2.60 0.44 -19.90
C PRO A 109 -1.83 1.69 -19.46
N GLY A 110 -0.86 2.13 -20.26
CA GLY A 110 -0.02 3.29 -19.96
C GLY A 110 1.07 3.07 -18.90
N ARG A 111 1.14 1.91 -18.25
CA ARG A 111 2.15 1.58 -17.23
C ARG A 111 2.76 0.21 -17.52
N ASN A 112 3.69 0.18 -18.48
CA ASN A 112 4.44 -1.02 -18.86
C ASN A 112 5.76 -0.67 -19.57
N ALA A 113 6.65 -1.66 -19.67
CA ALA A 113 7.99 -1.48 -20.23
C ALA A 113 8.00 -1.07 -21.71
N LEU A 114 6.98 -1.44 -22.50
CA LEU A 114 6.90 -1.05 -23.92
C LEU A 114 6.61 0.45 -24.06
N VAL A 115 5.75 0.99 -23.20
CA VAL A 115 5.50 2.44 -23.11
C VAL A 115 6.77 3.17 -22.69
N ASP A 116 7.50 2.66 -21.70
CA ASP A 116 8.77 3.27 -21.27
C ASP A 116 9.82 3.26 -22.39
N LEU A 117 9.88 2.21 -23.21
CA LEU A 117 10.75 2.15 -24.38
C LEU A 117 10.38 3.21 -25.42
N GLN A 118 9.10 3.31 -25.77
CA GLN A 118 8.61 4.32 -26.73
C GLN A 118 8.88 5.75 -26.26
N LEU A 119 8.86 5.99 -24.94
CA LEU A 119 9.11 7.29 -24.33
C LEU A 119 10.59 7.56 -24.03
N ASN A 120 11.52 6.68 -24.43
CA ASN A 120 12.95 6.75 -24.08
C ASN A 120 13.21 6.87 -22.57
N LYS A 121 12.37 6.25 -21.73
CA LYS A 121 12.48 6.18 -20.27
C LYS A 121 12.90 4.79 -19.76
N ALA A 122 12.98 3.81 -20.65
CA ALA A 122 13.35 2.45 -20.29
C ALA A 122 14.73 2.39 -19.63
N ARG A 123 14.83 1.59 -18.57
CA ARG A 123 16.08 1.34 -17.86
C ARG A 123 16.61 -0.04 -18.22
N ASN A 124 17.84 -0.10 -18.71
CA ASN A 124 18.54 -1.37 -18.88
C ASN A 124 19.20 -1.75 -17.55
N VAL A 125 18.65 -2.75 -16.87
CA VAL A 125 19.19 -3.26 -15.61
C VAL A 125 19.97 -4.54 -15.92
N ARG A 126 21.31 -4.43 -15.93
CA ARG A 126 22.21 -5.59 -15.88
C ARG A 126 22.74 -5.74 -14.47
N LYS A 127 22.27 -6.76 -13.77
CA LYS A 127 22.74 -7.12 -12.44
C LYS A 127 22.99 -8.63 -12.44
N GLU A 128 24.25 -9.02 -12.40
CA GLU A 128 24.67 -10.42 -12.43
C GLU A 128 24.13 -11.15 -11.19
N GLY A 129 23.57 -12.35 -11.37
CA GLY A 129 22.90 -13.09 -10.31
C GLY A 129 21.58 -12.48 -9.81
N HIS A 130 21.01 -11.49 -10.49
CA HIS A 130 19.73 -10.90 -10.09
C HIS A 130 18.56 -11.87 -10.33
N LEU A 131 17.84 -12.16 -9.25
CA LEU A 131 16.61 -12.92 -9.26
C LEU A 131 15.44 -11.94 -9.06
N PHE A 132 14.36 -12.15 -9.81
CA PHE A 132 13.13 -11.37 -9.67
C PHE A 132 12.25 -11.96 -8.57
N SER A 133 11.61 -11.09 -7.79
CA SER A 133 10.64 -11.41 -6.74
C SER A 133 9.29 -10.80 -7.07
#